data_AF-A0A964LKW6-F1
#
_entry.id   AF-A0A964LKW6-F1
#
_cell.length_a   1.000
_cell.length_b   1.000
_cell.length_c   1.000
_cell.angle_alpha   90.00
_cell.angle_beta   90.00
_cell.angle_gamma   90.00
#
_symmetry.space_group_name_H-M   'P 1'
#
loop_
_entity.id
_entity.type
_entity.pdbx_description
1 polymer ?
#
loop_
_entity_poly.entity_id
_entity_poly.type
_entity_poly.pdbx_seq_one_letter_code
_entity_poly.pdbx_strand_id
1 'polypeptide(L)' 'MQIGPHTIDPPVILAPMAGVTDKPFRQLCRRLGAGLAVSEMTTSEPRL' A
#
# COMPACT_ATOMS: atom_id res chain seq x y z
N MET A 1 -11.86 7.05 6.64
CA MET A 1 -11.12 8.24 6.13
C MET A 1 -11.54 8.48 4.68
N GLN A 2 -11.70 9.73 4.23
CA GLN A 2 -12.10 10.05 2.86
C GLN A 2 -10.92 10.72 2.13
N ILE A 3 -10.52 10.19 0.96
CA ILE A 3 -9.50 10.78 0.07
C ILE A 3 -10.11 10.91 -1.33
N GLY A 4 -10.42 12.14 -1.74
CA GLY A 4 -11.17 12.38 -2.98
C GLY A 4 -12.47 11.55 -3.01
N PRO A 5 -12.75 10.79 -4.08
CA PRO A 5 -13.94 9.93 -4.16
C PRO A 5 -13.81 8.60 -3.39
N HIS A 6 -12.65 8.31 -2.78
CA HIS A 6 -12.38 7.01 -2.16
C HIS A 6 -12.54 7.04 -0.64
N THR A 7 -13.41 6.17 -0.13
CA THR A 7 -13.53 5.90 1.31
C THR A 7 -12.59 4.76 1.70
N ILE A 8 -11.74 5.01 2.70
CA ILE A 8 -10.79 4.05 3.27
C ILE A 8 -11.27 3.69 4.68
N ASP A 9 -11.62 2.43 4.87
CA ASP A 9 -12.10 1.89 6.15
C ASP A 9 -11.51 0.48 6.40
N PRO A 10 -10.82 0.25 7.54
CA PRO A 10 -10.49 1.23 8.59
C PRO A 10 -9.50 2.30 8.08
N PRO A 11 -9.33 3.44 8.79
CA PRO A 11 -8.46 4.54 8.35
C PRO A 11 -6.96 4.24 8.56
N VAL A 12 -6.52 3.04 8.18
CA VAL A 12 -5.16 2.53 8.28
C VAL A 12 -4.67 2.16 6.89
N ILE A 13 -3.50 2.68 6.52
CA ILE A 13 -2.91 2.51 5.20
C ILE A 13 -1.51 1.93 5.36
N LEU A 14 -1.16 0.94 4.54
CA LEU A 14 0.22 0.45 4.44
C LEU A 14 1.09 1.51 3.74
N ALA A 15 2.22 1.88 4.32
CA ALA A 15 3.16 2.83 3.73
C ALA A 15 3.97 2.20 2.58
N PRO A 16 4.21 2.89 1.46
CA PRO A 16 5.01 2.38 0.34
C PRO A 16 6.49 2.35 0.71
N MET A 17 7.11 1.17 0.57
CA MET A 17 8.53 0.93 0.88
C MET A 17 9.14 0.03 -0.21
N ALA A 18 10.24 0.47 -0.80
CA ALA A 18 10.96 -0.25 -1.86
C ALA A 18 11.47 -1.60 -1.32
N GLY A 19 11.24 -2.68 -2.06
CA GLY A 19 11.66 -4.04 -1.67
C GLY A 19 10.97 -4.64 -0.44
N VAL A 20 10.02 -3.92 0.19
CA VAL A 20 9.28 -4.41 1.36
C VAL A 20 7.79 -4.59 1.06
N THR A 21 7.17 -3.61 0.41
CA THR A 21 5.72 -3.63 0.14
C THR A 21 5.33 -4.36 -1.16
N ASP A 22 5.83 -5.57 -1.28
CA ASP A 22 5.58 -6.47 -2.39
C ASP A 22 4.14 -7.04 -2.38
N LYS A 23 3.83 -7.93 -3.33
CA LYS A 23 2.48 -8.54 -3.41
C LYS A 23 2.12 -9.38 -2.18
N PRO A 24 2.94 -10.35 -1.73
CA PRO A 24 2.69 -11.11 -0.51
C PRO A 24 2.45 -10.24 0.72
N PHE A 25 3.30 -9.25 0.98
CA PHE A 25 3.19 -8.38 2.16
C PHE A 25 1.90 -7.57 2.14
N ARG A 26 1.51 -7.00 0.99
CA ARG A 26 0.23 -6.28 0.85
C ARG A 26 -0.98 -7.18 1.08
N GLN A 27 -0.93 -8.42 0.58
CA GLN A 27 -2.01 -9.38 0.83
C GLN A 27 -2.14 -9.70 2.32
N LEU A 28 -1.03 -9.84 3.03
CA LEU A 28 -1.03 -10.02 4.48
C LEU A 28 -1.62 -8.80 5.18
N CYS A 29 -1.17 -7.58 4.87
CA CYS A 29 -1.70 -6.35 5.50
C CYS A 29 -3.21 -6.19 5.26
N ARG A 30 -3.73 -6.52 4.06
CA ARG A 30 -5.18 -6.51 3.79
C ARG A 30 -5.93 -7.53 4.66
N ARG A 31 -5.38 -8.74 4.83
CA ARG A 31 -5.96 -9.77 5.71
C ARG A 31 -5.95 -9.36 7.18
N LEU A 32 -4.95 -8.57 7.59
CA LEU A 32 -4.84 -8.02 8.95
C LEU A 32 -5.67 -6.75 9.18
N GLY A 33 -6.44 -6.30 8.18
CA GLY A 33 -7.36 -5.18 8.32
C GLY A 33 -6.84 -3.83 7.85
N ALA A 34 -5.79 -3.75 7.03
CA ALA A 34 -5.45 -2.49 6.37
C ALA A 34 -6.58 -2.08 5.40
N GLY A 35 -7.12 -0.86 5.57
CA GLY A 35 -8.16 -0.31 4.71
C GLY A 35 -7.64 0.03 3.30
N LEU A 36 -6.34 0.28 3.17
CA LEU A 36 -5.67 0.42 1.87
C LEU A 36 -4.24 -0.16 1.92
N ALA A 37 -3.88 -0.94 0.90
CA ALA A 37 -2.54 -1.51 0.75
C ALA A 37 -1.92 -1.13 -0.60
N VAL A 38 -1.00 -0.16 -0.57
CA VAL A 38 -0.31 0.40 -1.74
C VAL A 38 0.88 -0.46 -2.18
N SER A 39 1.26 -0.37 -3.46
CA SER A 39 2.45 -1.03 -4.00
C SER A 39 3.77 -0.53 -3.45
N GLU A 40 4.83 -1.28 -3.72
CA GLU A 40 6.19 -0.84 -3.48
C GLU A 40 6.49 0.51 -4.11
N MET A 41 7.40 1.24 -3.46
CA MET A 41 7.95 2.46 -4.00
C MET A 41 8.86 2.10 -5.18
N THR A 42 8.45 2.47 -6.38
CA THR A 42 9.22 2.28 -7.60
C THR A 42 10.02 3.53 -7.94
N THR A 43 11.22 3.36 -8.50
CA THR A 43 12.00 4.46 -9.06
C THR A 43 11.44 4.88 -10.41
N SER A 44 11.62 6.14 -10.78
CA SER A 44 11.27 6.62 -12.13
C SER A 44 12.33 6.24 -13.17
N GLU A 45 13.52 5.82 -12.74
CA GLU A 45 14.61 5.37 -13.60
C GLU A 45 14.81 3.86 -13.44
N PRO A 46 14.24 3.03 -14.34
CA PRO A 46 14.25 1.57 -14.20
C PRO A 46 15.63 0.93 -14.45
N ARG A 47 16.67 1.73 -14.73
CA ARG A 47 18.05 1.28 -15.02
C ARG A 47 19.00 1.40 -13.82
N LEU A 48 18.51 1.98 -12.72
CA LEU A 48 19.17 2.02 -11.41
C LEU A 48 18.51 0.99 -10.50
#